data_AF-A0A537V6R9-F1
#
_entry.id   AF-A0A537V6R9-F1
#
_cell.length_a   1.000
_cell.length_b   1.000
_cell.length_c   1.000
_cell.angle_alpha   90.00
_cell.angle_beta   90.00
_cell.angle_gamma   90.00
#
_symmetry.space_group_name_H-M   'P 1'
#
loop_
_entity.id
_entity.type
_entity.pdbx_description
1 polymer ?
#
loop_
_entity_poly.entity_id
_entity_poly.type
_entity_poly.pdbx_seq_one_letter_code
_entity_poly.pdbx_strand_id
1 'polypeptide(L)'
;MKRSAAVRSAVLSTVLLAAFLGVLAAGSAPAQQAATDDGLTATQKLGRQVFAQSCGICHLPPQINARTYGPLLSKDTAGGSDEVIRGLISEGTPRMPGFKHYLERAEIDAIIAYLKTVPASATR
;
A
#
# COMPACT_ATOMS: atom_id res chain seq x y z
N MET A 1 -59.49 -31.16 -5.36
CA MET A 1 -58.31 -30.60 -4.66
C MET A 1 -57.24 -30.24 -5.68
N LYS A 2 -56.83 -28.97 -5.79
CA LYS A 2 -55.52 -28.47 -6.27
C LYS A 2 -55.61 -26.94 -6.42
N ARG A 3 -55.46 -26.22 -5.31
CA ARG A 3 -55.26 -24.76 -5.33
C ARG A 3 -53.79 -24.52 -5.70
N SER A 4 -53.59 -23.97 -6.89
CA SER A 4 -52.31 -23.76 -7.57
C SER A 4 -51.31 -22.98 -6.71
N ALA A 5 -50.16 -23.62 -6.43
CA ALA A 5 -49.04 -23.09 -5.68
C ALA A 5 -48.33 -21.90 -6.37
N ALA A 6 -48.65 -21.61 -7.62
CA ALA A 6 -47.98 -20.58 -8.44
C ALA A 6 -48.21 -19.14 -7.96
N VAL A 7 -49.36 -18.84 -7.34
CA VAL A 7 -49.70 -17.45 -6.93
C VAL A 7 -48.92 -17.01 -5.69
N ARG A 8 -48.49 -17.95 -4.83
CA ARG A 8 -47.69 -17.62 -3.62
C ARG A 8 -46.25 -17.25 -3.94
N SER A 9 -45.70 -17.73 -5.05
CA SER A 9 -44.29 -17.53 -5.41
C SER A 9 -44.00 -16.14 -6.02
N ALA A 10 -44.96 -15.60 -6.78
CA ALA A 10 -44.80 -14.29 -7.42
C ALA A 10 -44.80 -13.11 -6.42
N VAL A 11 -45.54 -13.23 -5.31
CA VAL A 11 -45.63 -12.17 -4.28
C VAL A 11 -44.37 -12.12 -3.40
N LEU A 12 -43.70 -13.26 -3.17
CA LEU A 12 -42.44 -13.29 -2.43
C LEU A 12 -41.26 -12.73 -3.25
N SER A 13 -41.25 -12.92 -4.58
CA SER A 13 -40.16 -12.42 -5.44
C SER A 13 -40.18 -10.90 -5.63
N THR A 14 -41.34 -10.25 -5.64
CA THR A 14 -41.43 -8.79 -5.82
C THR A 14 -41.09 -8.01 -4.55
N VAL A 15 -41.35 -8.56 -3.37
CA VAL A 15 -40.99 -7.94 -2.07
C VAL A 15 -39.48 -8.01 -1.83
N LEU A 16 -38.82 -9.11 -2.22
CA LEU A 16 -37.36 -9.26 -2.09
C LEU A 16 -36.57 -8.36 -3.06
N LEU A 17 -37.09 -8.11 -4.26
CA LEU A 17 -36.43 -7.23 -5.24
C LEU A 17 -36.55 -5.75 -4.85
N ALA A 18 -37.67 -5.33 -4.26
CA ALA A 18 -37.84 -3.97 -3.74
C ALA A 18 -36.97 -3.70 -2.50
N ALA A 19 -36.74 -4.72 -1.65
CA ALA A 19 -35.86 -4.61 -0.51
C ALA A 19 -34.36 -4.51 -0.90
N PHE A 20 -33.95 -5.16 -1.99
CA PHE A 20 -32.57 -5.06 -2.51
C PHE A 20 -32.26 -3.73 -3.20
N LEU A 21 -33.26 -3.06 -3.80
CA LEU A 21 -33.06 -1.72 -4.40
C LEU A 21 -33.15 -0.56 -3.40
N GLY A 22 -33.80 -0.75 -2.24
CA GLY A 22 -33.94 0.31 -1.22
C GLY A 22 -32.67 0.60 -0.39
N VAL A 23 -31.70 -0.32 -0.38
CA VAL A 23 -30.49 -0.21 0.45
C VAL A 23 -29.37 0.61 -0.22
N LEU A 24 -29.47 0.91 -1.53
CA LEU A 24 -28.43 1.68 -2.23
C LEU A 24 -28.54 3.21 -2.05
N ALA A 25 -29.64 3.74 -1.50
CA ALA A 25 -29.91 5.18 -1.47
C ALA A 25 -29.61 5.88 -0.12
N ALA A 26 -29.25 5.14 0.93
CA ALA A 26 -29.02 5.70 2.27
C ALA A 26 -27.57 5.48 2.71
N GLY A 27 -26.61 6.19 2.11
CA GLY A 27 -25.21 6.03 2.51
C GLY A 27 -24.16 6.76 1.69
N SER A 28 -24.43 7.98 1.23
CA SER A 28 -23.39 8.86 0.69
C SER A 28 -23.13 10.03 1.64
N ALA A 29 -22.83 9.73 2.90
CA ALA A 29 -22.02 10.65 3.69
C ALA A 29 -20.59 10.54 3.13
N PRO A 30 -19.91 11.65 2.78
CA PRO A 30 -18.48 11.59 2.53
C PRO A 30 -17.86 11.13 3.85
N ALA A 31 -17.37 9.90 3.88
CA ALA A 31 -16.46 9.47 4.91
C ALA A 31 -15.21 10.34 4.74
N GLN A 32 -15.18 11.46 5.46
CA GLN A 32 -13.98 12.25 5.60
C GLN A 32 -13.08 11.42 6.53
N GLN A 33 -12.37 10.44 5.95
CA GLN A 33 -11.27 9.78 6.63
C GLN A 33 -10.36 10.92 7.11
N ALA A 34 -10.35 11.15 8.43
CA ALA A 34 -9.41 12.06 9.04
C ALA A 34 -8.03 11.49 8.74
N ALA A 35 -7.37 12.04 7.72
CA ALA A 35 -5.97 11.75 7.46
C ALA A 35 -5.23 12.23 8.71
N THR A 36 -4.75 11.28 9.51
CA THR A 36 -3.74 11.58 10.53
C THR A 36 -2.57 12.18 9.77
N ASP A 37 -2.29 13.46 9.97
CA ASP A 37 -1.12 14.09 9.38
C ASP A 37 0.12 13.49 10.05
N ASP A 38 0.75 12.56 9.35
CA ASP A 38 1.98 11.90 9.75
C ASP A 38 3.22 12.79 9.54
N GLY A 39 3.02 14.06 9.15
CA GLY A 39 4.08 15.02 8.91
C GLY A 39 4.86 14.76 7.61
N LEU A 40 4.46 13.78 6.80
CA LEU A 40 5.10 13.49 5.52
C LEU A 40 4.55 14.36 4.40
N THR A 41 5.46 14.88 3.58
CA THR A 41 5.14 15.49 2.29
C THR A 41 4.49 14.48 1.34
N ALA A 42 3.81 14.96 0.29
CA ALA A 42 3.22 14.09 -0.73
C ALA A 42 4.27 13.15 -1.37
N THR A 43 5.47 13.66 -1.65
CA THR A 43 6.58 12.86 -2.20
C THR A 43 7.04 11.77 -1.23
N GLN A 44 7.14 12.06 0.06
CA GLN A 44 7.50 11.06 1.07
C GLN A 44 6.39 10.01 1.26
N LYS A 45 5.12 10.40 1.17
CA LYS A 45 3.97 9.47 1.20
C LYS A 45 4.01 8.52 0.00
N LEU A 46 4.28 9.05 -1.19
CA LEU A 46 4.50 8.23 -2.40
C LEU A 46 5.68 7.28 -2.20
N GLY A 47 6.81 7.78 -1.70
CA GLY A 47 8.00 6.99 -1.44
C GLY A 47 7.75 5.83 -0.49
N ARG A 48 7.03 6.09 0.61
CA ARG A 48 6.62 5.06 1.57
C ARG A 48 5.74 3.99 0.92
N GLN A 49 4.79 4.40 0.09
CA GLN A 49 3.90 3.49 -0.60
C GLN A 49 4.69 2.58 -1.56
N VAL A 50 5.49 3.16 -2.45
CA VAL A 50 6.27 2.40 -3.44
C VAL A 50 7.28 1.49 -2.73
N PHE A 51 7.92 1.97 -1.66
CA PHE A 51 8.82 1.17 -0.83
C PHE A 51 8.11 -0.05 -0.24
N ALA A 52 6.92 0.12 0.35
CA ALA A 52 6.17 -0.99 0.91
C ALA A 52 5.76 -2.01 -0.18
N GLN A 53 5.39 -1.54 -1.37
CA GLN A 53 4.95 -2.38 -2.48
C GLN A 53 6.11 -3.16 -3.14
N SER A 54 7.27 -2.53 -3.31
CA SER A 54 8.36 -3.07 -4.13
C SER A 54 9.57 -3.55 -3.33
N CYS A 55 9.83 -2.95 -2.17
CA CYS A 55 11.02 -3.20 -1.35
C CYS A 55 10.68 -3.97 -0.06
N GLY A 56 9.43 -3.86 0.40
CA GLY A 56 8.99 -4.30 1.71
C GLY A 56 9.24 -5.78 2.01
N ILE A 57 9.07 -6.65 1.02
CA ILE A 57 9.29 -8.10 1.19
C ILE A 57 10.71 -8.44 1.66
N CYS A 58 11.69 -7.65 1.23
CA CYS A 58 13.09 -7.86 1.60
C CYS A 58 13.54 -6.97 2.76
N HIS A 59 13.05 -5.73 2.84
CA HIS A 59 13.61 -4.70 3.72
C HIS A 59 12.73 -4.35 4.93
N LEU A 60 11.49 -4.86 5.00
CA LEU A 60 10.63 -4.68 6.17
C LEU A 60 10.54 -5.98 6.98
N PRO A 61 10.65 -5.91 8.32
CA PRO A 61 10.51 -7.09 9.16
C PRO A 61 9.06 -7.62 9.08
N PRO A 62 8.85 -8.91 8.79
CA PRO A 62 7.50 -9.48 8.67
C PRO A 62 6.78 -9.58 10.02
N GLN A 63 7.53 -9.51 11.12
CA GLN A 63 7.03 -9.47 12.49
C GLN A 63 8.04 -8.74 13.38
N ILE A 64 7.61 -8.30 14.56
CA ILE A 64 8.47 -7.66 15.55
C ILE A 64 9.66 -8.58 15.86
N ASN A 65 10.89 -8.03 15.82
CA ASN A 65 12.16 -8.74 16.04
C ASN A 65 12.53 -9.82 14.99
N ALA A 66 11.82 -9.95 13.87
CA ALA A 66 12.27 -10.83 12.79
C ALA A 66 13.42 -10.23 11.98
N ARG A 67 14.25 -11.12 11.43
CA ARG A 67 15.26 -10.76 10.43
C ARG A 67 14.59 -10.50 9.08
N THR A 68 15.17 -9.59 8.33
CA THR A 68 14.82 -9.24 6.95
C THR A 68 15.76 -9.96 5.97
N TYR A 69 15.33 -10.18 4.72
CA TYR A 69 16.19 -10.78 3.69
C TYR A 69 17.28 -9.79 3.23
N GLY A 70 16.94 -8.51 3.12
CA GLY A 70 17.86 -7.39 2.93
C GLY A 70 18.17 -6.68 4.24
N PRO A 71 19.18 -5.79 4.28
CA PRO A 71 19.44 -4.97 5.46
C PRO A 71 18.27 -4.02 5.74
N LEU A 72 18.11 -3.60 6.99
CA LEU A 72 17.22 -2.49 7.33
C LEU A 72 17.71 -1.21 6.66
N LEU A 73 16.78 -0.43 6.13
CA LEU A 73 17.07 0.81 5.41
C LEU A 73 16.63 2.02 6.22
N SER A 74 17.42 3.09 6.15
CA SER A 74 17.18 4.32 6.89
C SER A 74 17.84 5.52 6.20
N LYS A 75 17.79 6.70 6.82
CA LYS A 75 18.49 7.89 6.33
C LYS A 75 20.01 7.71 6.16
N ASP A 76 20.62 6.74 6.85
CA ASP A 76 22.06 6.47 6.80
C ASP A 76 22.42 5.40 5.75
N THR A 77 21.43 4.81 5.06
CA THR A 77 21.68 3.83 3.99
C THR A 77 22.65 4.41 2.96
N ALA A 78 23.64 3.60 2.57
CA ALA A 78 24.70 4.01 1.64
C ALA A 78 25.43 5.31 2.07
N GLY A 79 25.57 5.53 3.38
CA GLY A 79 26.19 6.74 3.92
C GLY A 79 25.36 8.00 3.72
N GLY A 80 24.06 7.86 3.42
CA GLY A 80 23.15 8.98 3.14
C GLY A 80 23.30 9.59 1.75
N SER A 81 24.03 8.96 0.82
CA SER A 81 24.15 9.43 -0.57
C SER A 81 22.95 9.04 -1.41
N ASP A 82 22.22 10.03 -1.89
CA ASP A 82 21.09 9.87 -2.80
C ASP A 82 21.52 9.21 -4.12
N GLU A 83 22.70 9.57 -4.63
CA GLU A 83 23.25 9.08 -5.89
C GLU A 83 23.55 7.58 -5.81
N VAL A 84 24.16 7.14 -4.70
CA VAL A 84 24.44 5.73 -4.48
C VAL A 84 23.15 4.94 -4.31
N ILE A 85 22.20 5.45 -3.52
CA ILE A 85 20.90 4.78 -3.34
C ILE A 85 20.17 4.66 -4.69
N ARG A 86 20.17 5.72 -5.49
CA ARG A 86 19.56 5.72 -6.83
C ARG A 86 20.20 4.68 -7.74
N GLY A 87 21.52 4.59 -7.75
CA GLY A 87 22.26 3.57 -8.51
C GLY A 87 21.88 2.15 -8.07
N LEU A 88 21.84 1.90 -6.76
CA LEU A 88 21.47 0.60 -6.20
C LEU A 88 20.02 0.21 -6.54
N ILE A 89 19.06 1.14 -6.45
CA ILE A 89 17.66 0.85 -6.81
C ILE A 89 17.53 0.62 -8.32
N SER A 90 18.20 1.44 -9.15
CA SER A 90 18.07 1.36 -10.60
C SER A 90 18.68 0.08 -11.17
N GLU A 91 19.94 -0.19 -10.81
CA GLU A 91 20.73 -1.29 -11.38
C GLU A 91 20.64 -2.59 -10.57
N GLY A 92 20.30 -2.50 -9.29
CA GLY A 92 20.28 -3.65 -8.38
C GLY A 92 21.68 -4.09 -7.96
N THR A 93 21.73 -5.28 -7.36
CA THR A 93 22.94 -6.02 -7.00
C THR A 93 22.71 -7.50 -7.28
N PRO A 94 23.72 -8.39 -7.16
CA PRO A 94 23.49 -9.84 -7.31
C PRO A 94 22.40 -10.42 -6.39
N ARG A 95 22.06 -9.74 -5.28
CA ARG A 95 21.02 -10.17 -4.33
C ARG A 95 19.85 -9.20 -4.19
N MET A 96 19.80 -8.13 -5.00
CA MET A 96 18.74 -7.13 -4.98
C MET A 96 18.33 -6.84 -6.42
N PRO A 97 17.06 -7.03 -6.81
CA PRO A 97 16.64 -6.74 -8.18
C PRO A 97 16.84 -5.26 -8.52
N GLY A 98 17.18 -4.99 -9.78
CA GLY A 98 17.19 -3.64 -10.33
C GLY A 98 15.80 -3.23 -10.80
N PHE A 99 15.43 -1.98 -10.55
CA PHE A 99 14.07 -1.46 -10.78
C PHE A 99 13.98 -0.43 -11.91
N LYS A 100 15.06 -0.15 -12.66
CA LYS A 100 15.07 0.88 -13.72
C LYS A 100 14.04 0.73 -14.84
N HIS A 101 13.47 -0.45 -15.01
CA HIS A 101 12.42 -0.75 -16.00
C HIS A 101 11.03 -0.93 -15.38
N TYR A 102 10.94 -0.87 -14.05
CA TYR A 102 9.71 -1.11 -13.28
C TYR A 102 9.22 0.13 -12.55
N LEU A 103 10.14 1.03 -12.17
CA LEU A 103 9.86 2.26 -11.47
C LEU A 103 10.28 3.46 -12.32
N GLU A 104 9.45 4.49 -12.30
CA GLU A 104 9.80 5.79 -12.85
C GLU A 104 10.88 6.46 -12.00
N ARG A 105 11.69 7.34 -12.61
CA ARG A 105 12.75 8.08 -11.88
C ARG A 105 12.19 8.83 -10.67
N ALA A 106 11.01 9.44 -10.83
CA ALA A 106 10.33 10.16 -9.75
C ALA A 106 9.89 9.25 -8.58
N GLU A 107 9.61 7.98 -8.84
CA GLU A 107 9.29 7.01 -7.79
C GLU A 107 10.56 6.60 -7.03
N ILE A 108 11.68 6.42 -7.73
CA ILE A 108 12.99 6.19 -7.11
C ILE A 108 13.39 7.39 -6.24
N ASP A 109 13.20 8.62 -6.74
CA ASP A 109 13.37 9.86 -5.96
C ASP A 109 12.48 9.89 -4.71
N ALA A 110 11.22 9.50 -4.85
CA ALA A 110 10.28 9.46 -3.75
C ALA A 110 10.71 8.46 -2.66
N ILE A 111 11.19 7.27 -3.05
CA ILE A 111 11.75 6.28 -2.10
C ILE A 111 12.91 6.89 -1.31
N ILE A 112 13.86 7.55 -1.99
CA ILE A 112 15.00 8.20 -1.35
C ILE A 112 14.52 9.28 -0.36
N ALA A 113 13.56 10.11 -0.77
CA ALA A 113 12.97 11.13 0.09
C ALA A 113 12.29 10.52 1.34
N TYR A 114 11.64 9.37 1.19
CA TYR A 114 11.06 8.63 2.32
C TYR A 114 12.13 8.06 3.25
N LEU A 115 13.19 7.44 2.73
CA LEU A 115 14.28 6.87 3.54
C LEU A 115 14.93 7.93 4.43
N LYS A 116 15.02 9.19 3.98
CA LYS A 116 15.51 10.32 4.80
C LYS A 116 14.67 10.60 6.06
N THR A 117 13.41 10.17 6.07
CA THR A 117 12.52 10.30 7.24
C THR A 117 12.64 9.13 8.20
N VAL A 118 13.22 8.01 7.75
CA VAL A 118 13.38 6.81 8.57
C VAL A 118 14.58 7.01 9.50
N PRO A 119 14.40 6.94 10.83
CA PRO A 119 15.49 7.11 11.78
C PRO A 119 16.63 6.14 11.52
N ALA A 120 17.85 6.60 11.78
CA ALA A 120 19.04 5.76 11.74
C ALA A 120 18.81 4.52 12.63
N SER A 121 18.96 3.34 12.04
CA SER A 121 18.93 2.11 12.84
C SER A 121 20.22 2.06 13.66
N ALA A 122 20.11 2.01 14.98
CA ALA A 122 21.23 1.60 15.81
C ALA A 122 21.60 0.18 15.37
N THR A 123 22.81 0.02 14.84
CA THR A 123 23.37 -1.26 14.41
C THR A 123 23.09 -2.31 15.49
N ARG A 124 22.28 -3.33 15.16
CA ARG A 124 22.09 -4.51 16.01
C ARG A 124 22.77 -5.69 15.35
#